data_AF-A0A4P8TH42-F1
#
_entry.id   AF-A0A4P8TH42-F1
#
_cell.length_a   1.000
_cell.length_b   1.000
_cell.length_c   1.000
_cell.angle_alpha   90.00
_cell.angle_beta   90.00
_cell.angle_gamma   90.00
#
_symmetry.space_group_name_H-M   'P 1'
#
loop_
_entity.id
_entity.type
_entity.pdbx_description
1 polymer ?
#
loop_
_entity_poly.entity_id
_entity_poly.type
_entity_poly.pdbx_seq_one_letter_code
_entity_poly.pdbx_strand_id
1 'polypeptide(L)'
;MTDPQPIGNQLDTTPNAPTETVRAADGTRGVIKWQGTPVTSEWLTQYVNALIAARLVEPWQLGGTTTQTEQARAANRDRLTQWHHALAGLPKEGLDAARDHFLKHGLDDKRWHLRPTDVSRWVRARAARRIPTGRECPRHPDQWQHDCRKCSTPLPPAEAKQRIAQIRAELAKRKKETHP
;
A
#
# COMPACT_ATOMS: atom_id res chain seq x y z
N MET A 1 29.80 -12.40 27.91
CA MET A 1 28.99 -12.70 26.71
C MET A 1 27.87 -11.70 26.67
N THR A 2 27.91 -10.77 25.72
CA THR A 2 26.93 -9.69 25.59
C THR A 2 25.75 -10.21 24.77
N ASP A 3 24.57 -10.24 25.37
CA ASP A 3 23.34 -10.63 24.67
C ASP A 3 23.12 -9.74 23.44
N PRO A 4 22.71 -10.30 22.29
CA PRO A 4 22.30 -9.50 21.15
C PRO A 4 21.08 -8.67 21.56
N GLN A 5 21.21 -7.34 21.54
CA GLN A 5 20.12 -6.44 21.88
C GLN A 5 18.86 -6.74 21.06
N PRO A 6 17.66 -6.70 21.66
CA PRO A 6 16.42 -6.81 20.92
C PRO A 6 16.32 -5.63 19.93
N ILE A 7 16.01 -5.97 18.68
CA ILE A 7 15.86 -5.05 17.53
C ILE A 7 14.85 -3.91 17.80
N GLY A 8 14.05 -4.02 18.87
CA GLY A 8 13.04 -3.02 19.26
C GLY A 8 13.57 -1.65 19.67
N ASN A 9 14.85 -1.52 20.09
CA ASN A 9 15.36 -0.25 20.63
C ASN A 9 16.02 0.70 19.61
N GLN A 10 16.11 0.33 18.33
CA GLN A 10 16.70 1.21 17.30
C GLN A 10 15.67 2.08 16.53
N LEU A 11 14.40 2.01 16.90
CA LEU A 11 13.33 2.70 16.15
C LEU A 11 12.96 4.10 16.69
N ASP A 12 13.52 4.54 17.82
CA ASP A 12 12.93 5.68 18.58
C ASP A 12 13.66 7.03 18.52
N THR A 13 14.77 7.22 17.80
CA THR A 13 15.50 8.51 17.93
C THR A 13 16.21 9.00 16.67
N THR A 14 15.49 9.38 15.61
CA THR A 14 15.88 10.46 14.67
C THR A 14 14.75 10.72 13.64
N PRO A 15 14.57 11.95 13.11
CA PRO A 15 13.75 12.21 11.91
C PRO A 15 14.41 11.63 10.64
N ASN A 16 14.77 10.34 10.68
CA ASN A 16 15.44 9.66 9.61
C ASN A 16 14.43 9.21 8.55
N ALA A 17 14.86 9.31 7.30
CA ALA A 17 14.14 8.81 6.14
C ALA A 17 13.64 7.36 6.38
N PRO A 18 12.41 7.00 5.94
CA PRO A 18 11.84 5.67 6.10
C PRO A 18 12.84 4.62 5.61
N THR A 19 13.18 3.67 6.48
CA THR A 19 14.29 2.75 6.24
C THR A 19 13.82 1.31 6.31
N GLU A 20 14.05 0.55 5.24
CA GLU A 20 13.76 -0.88 5.17
C GLU A 20 15.06 -1.69 5.15
N THR A 21 15.17 -2.70 6.01
CA THR A 21 16.28 -3.66 5.94
C THR A 21 15.86 -4.82 5.04
N VAL A 22 16.57 -5.00 3.92
CA VAL A 22 16.34 -6.07 2.96
C VAL A 22 17.46 -7.10 3.05
N ARG A 23 17.14 -8.37 2.82
CA ARG A 23 18.15 -9.42 2.70
C ARG A 23 18.25 -9.84 1.24
N ALA A 24 19.43 -9.74 0.67
CA ALA A 24 19.69 -10.22 -0.68
C ALA A 24 19.79 -11.75 -0.71
N ALA A 25 19.72 -12.34 -1.91
CA ALA A 25 19.72 -13.79 -2.11
C ALA A 25 21.03 -14.47 -1.65
N ASP A 26 22.13 -13.72 -1.61
CA ASP A 26 23.44 -14.13 -1.10
C ASP A 26 23.55 -14.05 0.44
N GLY A 27 22.47 -13.68 1.13
CA GLY A 27 22.40 -13.57 2.58
C GLY A 27 22.87 -12.22 3.13
N THR A 28 23.39 -11.33 2.29
CA THR A 28 23.82 -9.98 2.68
C THR A 28 22.61 -9.12 3.10
N ARG A 29 22.84 -8.21 4.05
CA ARG A 29 21.82 -7.27 4.53
C ARG A 29 22.05 -5.92 3.85
N GLY A 30 21.07 -5.47 3.07
CA GLY A 30 20.99 -4.14 2.51
C GLY A 30 20.05 -3.26 3.31
N VAL A 31 20.27 -1.95 3.28
CA VAL A 31 19.39 -0.95 3.89
C VAL A 31 18.88 -0.04 2.80
N ILE A 32 17.57 -0.03 2.55
CA ILE A 32 16.92 0.89 1.62
C ILE A 32 16.48 2.10 2.42
N LYS A 33 17.01 3.27 2.07
CA LYS A 33 16.50 4.57 2.55
C LYS A 33 15.50 5.09 1.53
N TRP A 34 14.23 5.08 1.89
CA TRP A 34 13.14 5.59 1.08
C TRP A 34 13.05 7.11 1.20
N GLN A 35 12.66 7.78 0.12
CA GLN A 35 12.22 9.17 0.20
C GLN A 35 10.77 9.20 0.70
N GLY A 36 10.46 10.12 1.62
CA GLY A 36 9.10 10.33 2.13
C GLY A 36 9.02 10.38 3.65
N THR A 37 7.79 10.38 4.15
CA THR A 37 7.51 10.51 5.59
C THR A 37 7.58 9.12 6.26
N PRO A 38 8.36 8.95 7.35
CA PRO A 38 8.34 7.71 8.12
C PRO A 38 6.99 7.52 8.83
N VAL A 39 6.59 6.26 9.03
CA VAL A 39 5.33 5.90 9.70
C VAL A 39 5.59 5.27 11.06
N THR A 40 4.75 5.59 12.04
CA THR A 40 4.78 4.99 13.37
C THR A 40 3.95 3.70 13.41
N SER A 41 4.19 2.86 14.42
CA SER A 41 3.36 1.66 14.67
C SER A 41 1.89 2.00 14.88
N GLU A 42 1.58 3.11 15.53
CA GLU A 42 0.21 3.58 15.71
C GLU A 42 -0.45 3.93 14.36
N TRP A 43 0.27 4.65 13.50
CA TRP A 43 -0.20 4.97 12.16
C TRP A 43 -0.44 3.71 11.32
N LEU A 44 0.47 2.73 11.39
CA LEU A 44 0.30 1.44 10.71
C LEU A 44 -0.93 0.68 11.21
N THR A 45 -1.21 0.74 12.51
CA THR A 45 -2.42 0.14 13.08
C THR A 45 -3.68 0.80 12.51
N GLN A 46 -3.72 2.14 12.47
CA GLN A 46 -4.84 2.88 11.88
C GLN A 46 -4.99 2.59 10.38
N TYR A 47 -3.88 2.48 9.65
CA TYR A 47 -3.86 2.12 8.24
C TYR A 47 -4.47 0.74 7.99
N VAL A 48 -4.08 -0.27 8.74
CA VAL A 48 -4.62 -1.64 8.62
C VAL A 48 -6.12 -1.66 8.98
N ASN A 49 -6.51 -0.95 10.05
CA ASN A 49 -7.93 -0.83 10.42
C ASN A 49 -8.77 -0.16 9.31
N ALA A 50 -8.21 0.83 8.60
CA ALA A 50 -8.88 1.44 7.46
C ALA A 50 -9.07 0.45 6.29
N LEU A 51 -8.10 -0.43 6.02
CA LEU A 51 -8.23 -1.49 5.02
C LEU A 51 -9.28 -2.54 5.41
N ILE A 52 -9.39 -2.85 6.70
CA ILE A 52 -10.43 -3.74 7.22
C ILE A 52 -11.82 -3.11 7.07
N ALA A 53 -11.96 -1.84 7.43
CA ALA A 53 -13.22 -1.10 7.27
C ALA A 53 -13.64 -1.04 5.79
N ALA A 54 -12.68 -0.96 4.87
CA ALA A 54 -12.89 -1.03 3.43
C ALA A 54 -13.16 -2.45 2.89
N ARG A 55 -13.20 -3.48 3.75
CA ARG A 55 -13.34 -4.91 3.38
C ARG A 55 -12.24 -5.42 2.45
N LEU A 56 -11.08 -4.76 2.44
CA LEU A 56 -9.91 -5.19 1.67
C LEU A 56 -9.03 -6.17 2.46
N VAL A 57 -9.12 -6.16 3.78
CA VAL A 57 -8.43 -7.09 4.68
C VAL A 57 -9.48 -7.84 5.48
N GLU A 58 -9.20 -9.11 5.76
CA GLU A 58 -10.07 -9.96 6.55
C GLU A 58 -10.32 -9.32 7.93
N PRO A 59 -11.58 -9.25 8.41
CA PRO A 59 -11.88 -8.65 9.69
C PRO A 59 -11.21 -9.39 10.84
N TRP A 60 -10.96 -8.67 11.93
CA TRP A 60 -10.44 -9.24 13.16
C TRP A 60 -11.41 -10.29 13.72
N GLN A 61 -10.84 -11.36 14.27
CA GLN A 61 -11.63 -12.41 14.91
C GLN A 61 -12.32 -11.84 16.16
N LEU A 62 -13.64 -12.00 16.24
CA LEU A 62 -14.42 -11.67 17.43
C LEU A 62 -14.45 -12.90 18.34
N GLY A 63 -14.13 -12.72 19.61
CA GLY A 63 -14.25 -13.77 20.61
C GLY A 63 -15.71 -14.12 20.92
N GLY A 64 -15.94 -15.32 21.47
CA GLY A 64 -17.21 -15.73 22.04
C GLY A 64 -17.07 -15.96 23.54
N THR A 65 -16.67 -17.17 23.93
CA THR A 65 -16.34 -17.50 25.32
C THR A 65 -15.03 -16.83 25.77
N THR A 66 -14.72 -16.83 27.07
CA THR A 66 -13.47 -16.26 27.62
C THR A 66 -12.23 -16.87 26.95
N THR A 67 -12.17 -18.19 26.83
CA THR A 67 -11.05 -18.90 26.16
C THR A 67 -10.98 -18.59 24.67
N GLN A 68 -12.12 -18.50 23.97
CA GLN A 68 -12.16 -18.09 22.57
C GLN A 68 -11.72 -16.64 22.38
N THR A 69 -12.02 -15.77 23.35
CA THR A 69 -11.61 -14.36 23.35
C THR A 69 -10.10 -14.21 23.50
N GLU A 70 -9.46 -15.00 24.36
CA GLU A 70 -8.01 -15.00 24.51
C GLU A 70 -7.31 -15.50 23.23
N GLN A 71 -7.80 -16.59 22.64
CA GLN A 71 -7.28 -17.11 21.37
C GLN A 71 -7.44 -16.10 20.23
N ALA A 72 -8.62 -15.46 20.11
CA ALA A 72 -8.87 -14.43 19.11
C ALA A 72 -7.95 -13.21 19.31
N ARG A 73 -7.71 -12.77 20.56
CA ARG A 73 -6.76 -11.67 20.84
C ARG A 73 -5.34 -12.03 20.43
N ALA A 74 -4.87 -13.23 20.74
CA ALA A 74 -3.54 -13.69 20.34
C ALA A 74 -3.40 -13.74 18.82
N ALA A 75 -4.37 -14.34 18.11
CA ALA A 75 -4.37 -14.42 16.66
C ALA A 75 -4.41 -13.04 15.98
N ASN A 76 -5.25 -12.11 16.48
CA ASN A 76 -5.33 -10.76 15.95
C ASN A 76 -4.02 -9.97 16.18
N ARG A 77 -3.38 -10.14 17.34
CA ARG A 77 -2.06 -9.54 17.62
C ARG A 77 -1.01 -10.05 16.64
N ASP A 78 -0.93 -11.36 16.45
CA ASP A 78 0.06 -11.96 15.55
C ASP A 78 -0.16 -11.52 14.09
N ARG A 79 -1.42 -11.40 13.66
CA ARG A 79 -1.79 -10.82 12.36
C ARG A 79 -1.32 -9.36 12.25
N LEU A 80 -1.59 -8.52 13.26
CA LEU A 80 -1.14 -7.13 13.26
C LEU A 80 0.38 -7.02 13.20
N THR A 81 1.11 -7.87 13.92
CA THR A 81 2.58 -7.94 13.87
C THR A 81 3.08 -8.29 12.46
N GLN A 82 2.44 -9.23 11.76
CA GLN A 82 2.81 -9.54 10.37
C GLN A 82 2.60 -8.35 9.44
N TRP A 83 1.50 -7.60 9.61
CA TRP A 83 1.26 -6.36 8.88
C TRP A 83 2.33 -5.31 9.18
N HIS A 84 2.64 -5.09 10.46
CA HIS A 84 3.68 -4.14 10.86
C HIS A 84 5.03 -4.51 10.28
N HIS A 85 5.46 -5.76 10.38
CA HIS A 85 6.75 -6.20 9.85
C HIS A 85 6.86 -6.00 8.33
N ALA A 86 5.79 -6.24 7.59
CA ALA A 86 5.81 -6.10 6.13
C ALA A 86 5.79 -4.64 5.65
N LEU A 87 5.17 -3.74 6.42
CA LEU A 87 4.98 -2.34 6.07
C LEU A 87 5.97 -1.39 6.75
N ALA A 88 6.65 -1.86 7.80
CA ALA A 88 7.65 -1.09 8.53
C ALA A 88 8.76 -0.62 7.58
N GLY A 89 9.14 0.64 7.73
CA GLY A 89 10.17 1.26 6.91
C GLY A 89 9.71 1.73 5.54
N LEU A 90 8.47 1.47 5.12
CA LEU A 90 7.92 2.04 3.88
C LEU A 90 7.43 3.48 4.10
N PRO A 91 7.54 4.36 3.08
CA PRO A 91 7.10 5.74 3.20
C PRO A 91 5.58 5.84 3.26
N LYS A 92 5.07 6.76 4.09
CA LYS A 92 3.63 7.05 4.26
C LYS A 92 2.93 7.28 2.93
N GLU A 93 3.53 8.07 2.05
CA GLU A 93 2.99 8.42 0.73
C GLU A 93 2.82 7.18 -0.16
N GLY A 94 3.75 6.22 -0.06
CA GLY A 94 3.65 4.94 -0.74
C GLY A 94 2.49 4.09 -0.22
N LEU A 95 2.32 4.05 1.10
CA LEU A 95 1.24 3.29 1.76
C LEU A 95 -0.14 3.89 1.48
N ASP A 96 -0.28 5.21 1.61
CA ASP A 96 -1.47 5.94 1.18
C ASP A 96 -1.76 5.68 -0.31
N ALA A 97 -0.69 5.60 -1.12
CA ALA A 97 -0.83 5.30 -2.53
C ALA A 97 -1.37 3.90 -2.83
N ALA A 98 -0.84 2.91 -2.13
CA ALA A 98 -1.30 1.54 -2.23
C ALA A 98 -2.76 1.40 -1.80
N ARG A 99 -3.16 2.06 -0.70
CA ARG A 99 -4.55 2.02 -0.22
C ARG A 99 -5.52 2.49 -1.29
N ASP A 100 -5.30 3.67 -1.85
CA ASP A 100 -6.25 4.21 -2.84
C ASP A 100 -6.26 3.38 -4.13
N HIS A 101 -5.14 2.78 -4.51
CA HIS A 101 -5.09 1.83 -5.62
C HIS A 101 -5.98 0.60 -5.35
N PHE A 102 -5.81 -0.07 -4.21
CA PHE A 102 -6.60 -1.27 -3.89
C PHE A 102 -8.08 -0.95 -3.62
N LEU A 103 -8.40 0.24 -3.08
CA LEU A 103 -9.79 0.71 -2.98
C LEU A 103 -10.46 0.85 -4.34
N LYS A 104 -9.72 1.35 -5.34
CA LYS A 104 -10.26 1.63 -6.67
C LYS A 104 -10.29 0.41 -7.57
N HIS A 105 -9.28 -0.45 -7.47
CA HIS A 105 -9.03 -1.53 -8.43
C HIS A 105 -9.24 -2.92 -7.84
N GLY A 106 -9.28 -3.06 -6.51
CA GLY A 106 -9.29 -4.36 -5.86
C GLY A 106 -7.99 -5.13 -6.06
N LEU A 107 -8.08 -6.45 -5.90
CA LEU A 107 -7.00 -7.40 -6.18
C LEU A 107 -7.14 -7.95 -7.60
N ASP A 108 -6.02 -8.05 -8.33
CA ASP A 108 -5.99 -8.73 -9.64
C ASP A 108 -6.13 -10.27 -9.51
N ASP A 109 -5.89 -10.82 -8.32
CA ASP A 109 -5.93 -12.26 -8.01
C ASP A 109 -7.36 -12.76 -7.71
N LYS A 110 -7.58 -14.09 -7.82
CA LYS A 110 -8.82 -14.78 -7.35
C LYS A 110 -9.05 -14.74 -5.82
N ARG A 111 -8.32 -13.89 -5.09
CA ARG A 111 -8.37 -13.77 -3.63
C ARG A 111 -9.20 -12.55 -3.25
N TRP A 112 -10.01 -12.69 -2.20
CA TRP A 112 -10.91 -11.65 -1.72
C TRP A 112 -10.26 -10.63 -0.77
N HIS A 113 -9.11 -10.99 -0.17
CA HIS A 113 -8.45 -10.16 0.84
C HIS A 113 -6.95 -9.97 0.54
N LEU A 114 -6.47 -8.77 0.85
CA LEU A 114 -5.07 -8.37 0.79
C LEU A 114 -4.25 -9.11 1.84
N ARG A 115 -3.04 -9.48 1.47
CA ARG A 115 -1.97 -9.86 2.38
C ARG A 115 -1.02 -8.68 2.61
N PRO A 116 -0.27 -8.66 3.72
CA PRO A 116 0.78 -7.66 3.94
C PRO A 116 1.80 -7.55 2.80
N THR A 117 2.09 -8.68 2.16
CA THR A 117 3.02 -8.75 1.02
C THR A 117 2.48 -8.13 -0.26
N ASP A 118 1.15 -8.12 -0.47
CA ASP A 118 0.53 -7.51 -1.65
C ASP A 118 0.76 -5.98 -1.62
N VAL A 119 0.53 -5.36 -0.46
CA VAL A 119 0.75 -3.91 -0.24
C VAL A 119 2.22 -3.56 -0.35
N SER A 120 3.09 -4.24 0.41
CA SER A 120 4.52 -3.92 0.43
C SER A 120 5.19 -4.15 -0.93
N ARG A 121 4.82 -5.19 -1.68
CA ARG A 121 5.30 -5.42 -3.05
C ARG A 121 4.87 -4.29 -3.99
N TRP A 122 3.60 -3.87 -3.90
CA TRP A 122 3.10 -2.79 -4.74
C TRP A 122 3.84 -1.48 -4.48
N VAL A 123 4.08 -1.12 -3.21
CA VAL A 123 4.84 0.10 -2.84
C VAL A 123 6.27 0.04 -3.38
N ARG A 124 6.96 -1.08 -3.19
CA ARG A 124 8.34 -1.25 -3.70
C ARG A 124 8.39 -1.18 -5.22
N ALA A 125 7.46 -1.86 -5.91
CA ALA A 125 7.38 -1.83 -7.37
C ALA A 125 7.07 -0.43 -7.89
N ARG A 126 6.19 0.32 -7.22
CA ARG A 126 5.89 1.72 -7.55
C ARG A 126 7.11 2.60 -7.39
N ALA A 127 7.83 2.48 -6.29
CA ALA A 127 9.00 3.31 -6.03
C ALA A 127 10.21 2.94 -6.91
N ALA A 128 10.31 1.68 -7.34
CA ALA A 128 11.29 1.24 -8.34
C ALA A 128 11.00 1.80 -9.75
N ARG A 129 9.75 2.19 -10.04
CA ARG A 129 9.41 2.94 -11.25
C ARG A 129 9.92 4.38 -11.09
N ARG A 130 11.21 4.61 -11.35
CA ARG A 130 11.70 5.95 -11.67
C ARG A 130 10.77 6.51 -12.73
N ILE A 131 10.19 7.68 -12.47
CA ILE A 131 9.37 8.35 -13.47
C ILE A 131 10.36 8.81 -14.56
N PRO A 132 10.23 8.34 -15.81
CA PRO A 132 11.12 8.79 -16.87
C PRO A 132 10.99 10.30 -17.03
N THR A 133 12.12 10.96 -17.26
CA THR A 133 12.16 12.42 -17.50
C THR A 133 11.15 12.80 -18.59
N GLY A 134 10.29 13.77 -18.28
CA GLY A 134 9.22 14.21 -19.16
C GLY A 134 7.89 13.45 -19.03
N ARG A 135 7.81 12.45 -18.14
CA ARG A 135 6.54 11.82 -17.72
C ARG A 135 6.14 12.18 -16.29
N GLU A 136 6.96 12.97 -15.61
CA GLU A 136 6.60 13.53 -14.31
C GLU A 136 5.49 14.57 -14.46
N CYS A 137 4.71 14.76 -13.40
CA CYS A 137 3.77 15.86 -13.35
C CYS A 137 4.57 17.18 -13.38
N PRO A 138 4.22 18.13 -14.26
CA PRO A 138 4.94 19.41 -14.38
C PRO A 138 5.00 20.22 -13.08
N ARG A 139 4.01 20.01 -12.20
CA ARG A 139 3.89 20.67 -10.90
C ARG A 139 4.41 19.81 -9.74
N HIS A 140 4.50 18.50 -9.92
CA HIS A 140 4.85 17.55 -8.86
C HIS A 140 5.76 16.45 -9.43
N PRO A 141 7.08 16.72 -9.56
CA PRO A 141 8.02 15.83 -10.23
C PRO A 141 8.13 14.44 -9.58
N ASP A 142 7.69 14.31 -8.33
CA ASP A 142 7.59 13.06 -7.57
C ASP A 142 6.41 12.17 -8.00
N GLN A 143 5.54 12.63 -8.91
CA GLN A 143 4.31 11.93 -9.31
C GLN A 143 4.18 11.81 -10.82
N TRP A 144 3.58 10.73 -11.29
CA TRP A 144 3.30 10.55 -12.71
C TRP A 144 2.27 11.57 -13.18
N GLN A 145 2.48 12.20 -14.34
CA GLN A 145 1.56 13.24 -14.86
C GLN A 145 0.09 12.77 -14.93
N HIS A 146 -0.15 11.51 -15.28
CA HIS A 146 -1.48 10.92 -15.42
C HIS A 146 -2.11 10.41 -14.11
N ASP A 147 -1.34 10.39 -13.02
CA ASP A 147 -1.74 9.85 -11.70
C ASP A 147 -1.36 10.82 -10.57
N CYS A 148 -1.12 12.09 -10.91
CA CYS A 148 -0.71 13.08 -9.94
C CYS A 148 -1.90 13.44 -9.06
N ARG A 149 -1.91 12.98 -7.82
CA ARG A 149 -3.01 13.14 -6.86
C ARG A 149 -3.28 14.59 -6.50
N LYS A 150 -2.21 15.38 -6.48
CA LYS A 150 -2.25 16.83 -6.20
C LYS A 150 -2.81 17.63 -7.38
N CYS A 151 -2.76 17.07 -8.60
CA CYS A 151 -3.32 17.69 -9.81
C CYS A 151 -4.59 17.01 -10.32
N SER A 152 -4.89 15.78 -9.89
CA SER A 152 -6.11 15.08 -10.24
C SER A 152 -7.24 15.68 -9.42
N THR A 153 -7.86 16.73 -9.96
CA THR A 153 -9.15 17.18 -9.45
C THR A 153 -10.15 16.04 -9.68
N PRO A 154 -10.93 15.63 -8.66
CA PRO A 154 -12.07 14.75 -8.89
C PRO A 154 -12.96 15.41 -9.95
N LEU A 155 -13.18 14.71 -11.07
CA LEU A 155 -14.07 15.22 -12.11
C LEU A 155 -15.48 15.38 -11.50
N PRO A 156 -16.17 16.51 -11.75
CA PRO A 156 -17.56 16.66 -11.37
C PRO A 156 -18.38 15.48 -11.91
N PRO A 157 -19.39 14.98 -11.18
CA PRO A 157 -20.11 13.76 -11.54
C PRO A 157 -20.70 13.75 -12.96
N ALA A 158 -21.12 14.92 -13.47
CA ALA A 158 -21.64 15.07 -14.82
C ALA A 158 -20.55 14.84 -15.89
N GLU A 159 -19.36 15.38 -15.68
CA GLU A 159 -18.23 15.27 -16.59
C GLU A 159 -17.63 13.86 -16.60
N ALA A 160 -17.59 13.22 -15.43
CA ALA A 160 -17.20 11.82 -15.29
C ALA A 160 -18.13 10.88 -16.08
N LYS A 161 -19.46 11.10 -16.01
CA LYS A 161 -20.44 10.33 -16.80
C LYS A 161 -20.23 10.50 -18.31
N GLN A 162 -19.94 11.71 -18.75
CA GLN A 162 -19.70 12.02 -20.16
C GLN A 162 -18.44 11.34 -20.68
N ARG A 163 -17.33 11.38 -19.92
CA ARG A 163 -16.09 10.67 -20.27
C ARG A 163 -16.25 9.16 -20.29
N ILE A 164 -16.99 8.59 -19.32
CA ILE A 164 -17.28 7.14 -19.31
C ILE A 164 -18.10 6.75 -20.55
N ALA A 165 -19.07 7.57 -20.97
CA ALA A 165 -19.84 7.33 -22.18
C ALA A 165 -18.97 7.38 -23.45
N GLN A 166 -18.06 8.34 -23.55
CA GLN A 166 -17.10 8.42 -24.66
C GLN A 166 -16.18 7.20 -24.70
N ILE A 167 -15.61 6.78 -23.56
CA ILE A 167 -14.76 5.58 -23.49
C ILE A 167 -15.53 4.32 -23.91
N ARG A 168 -16.79 4.18 -23.49
CA ARG A 168 -17.64 3.04 -23.89
C ARG A 168 -17.95 3.05 -25.39
N ALA A 169 -18.19 4.23 -25.97
CA ALA A 169 -18.42 4.36 -27.42
C ALA A 169 -17.15 4.00 -28.22
N GLU A 170 -15.98 4.46 -27.77
CA GLU A 170 -14.68 4.14 -28.37
C GLU A 170 -14.38 2.63 -28.35
N LEU A 171 -14.65 1.98 -27.20
CA LEU A 171 -14.47 0.54 -27.03
C LEU A 171 -15.46 -0.27 -27.89
N ALA A 172 -16.71 0.19 -28.03
CA ALA A 172 -17.70 -0.45 -28.90
C ALA A 172 -17.31 -0.34 -30.38
N LYS A 173 -16.73 0.80 -30.78
CA LYS A 173 -16.21 1.00 -32.14
C LYS A 173 -15.05 0.06 -32.45
N ARG A 174 -14.06 -0.03 -31.55
CA ARG A 174 -12.93 -0.97 -31.68
C ARG A 174 -13.36 -2.43 -31.72
N LYS A 175 -14.39 -2.80 -30.94
CA LYS A 175 -14.95 -4.17 -30.94
C LYS A 175 -15.65 -4.53 -32.25
N LYS A 176 -16.35 -3.57 -32.89
CA LYS A 176 -16.92 -3.75 -34.24
C LYS A 176 -15.84 -3.85 -35.32
N GLU A 177 -14.72 -3.14 -35.16
CA GLU A 177 -13.61 -3.18 -36.12
C GLU A 177 -12.78 -4.47 -36.00
N THR A 178 -12.81 -5.17 -34.85
CA THR A 178 -12.05 -6.41 -34.63
C THR A 178 -12.86 -7.69 -34.85
N HIS A 179 -14.19 -7.62 -34.96
CA HIS A 179 -15.06 -8.71 -35.39
C HIS A 179 -16.06 -8.19 -36.45
N PRO A 180 -15.70 -8.23 -37.75
CA PRO A 180 -16.65 -8.06 -38.84
C PRO A 180 -17.65 -9.23 -38.92
#